data_AF-A0A2S7KA60-F1
#
_entry.id   AF-A0A2S7KA60-F1
#
_cell.length_a   1.000
_cell.length_b   1.000
_cell.length_c   1.000
_cell.angle_alpha   90.00
_cell.angle_beta   90.00
_cell.angle_gamma   90.00
#
_symmetry.space_group_name_H-M   'P 1'
#
loop_
_entity.id
_entity.type
_entity.pdbx_description
1 polymer ?
#
loop_
_entity_poly.entity_id
_entity_poly.type
_entity_poly.pdbx_seq_one_letter_code
_entity_poly.pdbx_strand_id
1 'polypeptide(L)'
;MASLHKRGPFALIGALLFAAACQTSPASEAAVLESADTQTMTKVKSVLAGAMNVASVDLGAGDPTESPVISVLPPRPSPYEDRSPAMPVLFDLVVKGNVCYAVRRETGEAYELDGVACRPFRDLP
;
A
#
# COMPACT_ATOMS: atom_id res chain seq x y z
N MET A 1 -74.64 23.15 -15.67
CA MET A 1 -73.43 23.43 -14.86
C MET A 1 -72.54 22.20 -14.96
N ALA A 2 -71.65 22.10 -15.96
CA ALA A 2 -70.28 22.63 -15.95
C ALA A 2 -69.44 22.09 -14.78
N SER A 3 -68.66 21.02 -14.97
CA SER A 3 -67.23 21.14 -15.32
C SER A 3 -66.50 19.79 -15.21
N LEU A 4 -65.83 19.49 -16.31
CA LEU A 4 -65.05 18.34 -16.69
C LEU A 4 -63.73 18.28 -15.88
N HIS A 5 -63.49 17.24 -15.07
CA HIS A 5 -62.18 17.03 -14.46
C HIS A 5 -61.21 16.40 -15.46
N LYS A 6 -60.08 17.09 -15.63
CA LYS A 6 -59.04 16.88 -16.63
C LYS A 6 -58.33 15.53 -16.53
N ARG A 7 -58.17 14.94 -17.73
CA ARG A 7 -57.08 14.12 -18.28
C ARG A 7 -55.85 13.85 -17.39
N GLY A 8 -55.40 12.59 -17.41
CA GLY A 8 -53.98 12.26 -17.32
C GLY A 8 -53.70 10.79 -17.00
N PRO A 9 -53.35 9.92 -17.98
CA PRO A 9 -52.81 8.60 -17.72
C PRO A 9 -51.34 8.77 -17.34
N PHE A 10 -50.99 8.57 -16.06
CA PHE A 10 -49.59 8.60 -15.64
C PHE A 10 -48.96 7.23 -15.94
N ALA A 11 -48.39 7.15 -17.14
CA ALA A 11 -47.35 6.19 -17.47
C ALA A 11 -46.18 6.35 -16.50
N LEU A 12 -45.56 5.23 -16.08
CA LEU A 12 -44.10 5.06 -16.14
C LEU A 12 -43.69 3.66 -15.67
N ILE A 13 -43.42 2.83 -16.67
CA ILE A 13 -42.49 1.70 -16.63
C ILE A 13 -41.14 2.21 -16.10
N GLY A 14 -40.55 1.50 -15.15
CA GLY A 14 -39.23 1.87 -14.63
C GLY A 14 -38.70 0.88 -13.60
N ALA A 15 -38.58 -0.39 -13.99
CA ALA A 15 -37.81 -1.38 -13.23
C ALA A 15 -36.33 -0.93 -13.19
N LEU A 16 -35.95 -0.22 -12.13
CA LEU A 16 -34.56 0.12 -11.82
C LEU A 16 -33.86 -1.17 -11.37
N LEU A 17 -33.26 -1.85 -12.34
CA LEU A 17 -32.21 -2.85 -12.13
C LEU A 17 -31.04 -2.19 -11.40
N PHE A 18 -30.98 -2.37 -10.09
CA PHE A 18 -29.78 -2.10 -9.30
C PHE A 18 -28.72 -3.15 -9.68
N ALA A 19 -28.02 -2.91 -10.79
CA ALA A 19 -26.78 -3.60 -11.08
C ALA A 19 -25.74 -3.12 -10.07
N ALA A 20 -25.55 -3.92 -9.01
CA ALA A 20 -24.41 -3.80 -8.11
C ALA A 20 -23.14 -4.07 -8.94
N ALA A 21 -22.56 -3.01 -9.50
CA ALA A 21 -21.23 -3.08 -10.07
C ALA A 21 -20.25 -3.30 -8.91
N CYS A 22 -19.87 -4.55 -8.67
CA CYS A 22 -18.64 -4.85 -7.94
C CYS A 22 -17.49 -4.24 -8.74
N GLN A 23 -17.04 -3.07 -8.31
CA GLN A 23 -15.83 -2.43 -8.81
C GLN A 23 -14.66 -3.31 -8.35
N THR A 24 -14.28 -4.32 -9.13
CA THR A 24 -13.09 -5.14 -8.87
C THR A 24 -11.87 -4.25 -9.02
N SER A 25 -11.41 -3.65 -7.91
CA SER A 25 -10.07 -3.08 -7.84
C SER A 25 -9.06 -4.22 -7.88
N PRO A 26 -7.91 -4.07 -8.55
CA PRO A 26 -6.86 -5.08 -8.50
C PRO A 26 -6.50 -5.32 -7.04
N ALA A 27 -6.62 -6.58 -6.61
CA ALA A 27 -6.27 -6.97 -5.25
C ALA A 27 -4.78 -6.68 -5.02
N SER A 28 -4.46 -6.08 -3.88
CA SER A 28 -3.08 -5.95 -3.41
C SER A 28 -2.62 -7.32 -2.93
N GLU A 29 -1.51 -7.82 -3.47
CA GLU A 29 -0.91 -9.10 -3.06
C GLU A 29 0.43 -8.83 -2.36
N ALA A 30 0.77 -9.64 -1.36
CA ALA A 30 2.11 -9.59 -0.74
C ALA A 30 3.18 -9.81 -1.81
N ALA A 31 4.31 -9.14 -1.68
CA ALA A 31 5.38 -9.19 -2.68
C ALA A 31 6.76 -9.27 -2.01
N VAL A 32 7.75 -9.73 -2.78
CA VAL A 32 9.17 -9.66 -2.45
C VAL A 32 9.92 -8.99 -3.59
N LEU A 33 11.04 -8.35 -3.28
CA LEU A 33 11.89 -7.73 -4.29
C LEU A 33 12.46 -8.79 -5.24
N GLU A 34 12.52 -8.49 -6.53
CA GLU A 34 13.17 -9.38 -7.50
C GLU A 34 14.69 -9.45 -7.32
N SER A 35 15.29 -8.41 -6.73
CA SER A 35 16.73 -8.29 -6.51
C SER A 35 17.01 -7.48 -5.25
N ALA A 36 18.11 -7.81 -4.55
CA ALA A 36 18.69 -7.03 -3.45
C ALA A 36 20.03 -6.39 -3.84
N ASP A 37 20.27 -6.14 -5.13
CA ASP A 37 21.45 -5.42 -5.59
C ASP A 37 21.54 -3.99 -5.03
N THR A 38 22.74 -3.42 -5.03
CA THR A 38 23.01 -2.10 -4.45
C THR A 38 22.14 -0.99 -5.03
N GLN A 39 21.82 -1.04 -6.32
CA GLN A 39 21.01 -0.02 -6.98
C GLN A 39 19.56 -0.11 -6.48
N THR A 40 19.00 -1.32 -6.45
CA THR A 40 17.66 -1.58 -5.93
C THR A 40 17.54 -1.16 -4.47
N MET A 41 18.48 -1.58 -3.62
CA MET A 41 18.45 -1.25 -2.19
C MET A 41 18.66 0.24 -1.92
N THR A 42 19.39 0.96 -2.77
CA THR A 42 19.51 2.43 -2.67
C THR A 42 18.18 3.12 -2.92
N LYS A 43 17.43 2.70 -3.95
CA LYS A 43 16.10 3.24 -4.24
C LYS A 43 15.10 2.96 -3.12
N VAL A 44 15.07 1.70 -2.65
CA VAL A 44 14.19 1.30 -1.53
C VAL A 44 14.48 2.16 -0.30
N LYS A 45 15.74 2.29 0.12
CA LYS A 45 16.12 3.13 1.27
C LYS A 45 15.77 4.59 1.06
N SER A 46 15.94 5.12 -0.16
CA SER A 46 15.57 6.50 -0.49
C SER A 46 14.07 6.76 -0.31
N VAL A 47 13.22 5.85 -0.81
CA VAL A 47 11.76 5.97 -0.64
C VAL A 47 11.37 5.88 0.84
N LEU A 48 11.92 4.92 1.58
CA LEU A 48 11.61 4.74 3.00
C LEU A 48 12.11 5.90 3.86
N ALA A 49 13.26 6.50 3.53
CA ALA A 49 13.75 7.71 4.19
C ALA A 49 12.80 8.90 3.97
N GLY A 50 12.30 9.07 2.73
CA GLY A 50 11.27 10.04 2.41
C GLY A 50 9.96 9.80 3.18
N ALA A 51 9.50 8.54 3.24
CA ALA A 51 8.31 8.14 3.98
C ALA A 51 8.42 8.43 5.49
N MET A 52 9.61 8.30 6.05
CA MET A 52 9.88 8.55 7.47
C MET A 52 10.31 9.99 7.77
N ASN A 53 10.43 10.84 6.74
CA ASN A 53 10.92 12.21 6.85
C ASN A 53 12.28 12.31 7.56
N VAL A 54 13.22 11.42 7.20
CA VAL A 54 14.60 11.39 7.70
C VAL A 54 15.59 11.40 6.54
N ALA A 55 16.85 11.76 6.82
CA ALA A 55 17.88 11.85 5.80
C ALA A 55 18.30 10.48 5.23
N SER A 56 18.29 9.45 6.07
CA SER A 56 18.64 8.08 5.69
C SER A 56 18.01 7.08 6.65
N VAL A 57 17.91 5.83 6.20
CA VAL A 57 17.39 4.70 6.99
C VAL A 57 18.37 3.54 6.98
N ASP A 58 18.45 2.87 8.13
CA ASP A 58 19.08 1.56 8.27
C ASP A 58 17.97 0.50 8.31
N LEU A 59 18.16 -0.60 7.59
CA LEU A 59 17.20 -1.70 7.57
C LEU A 59 17.57 -2.73 8.63
N GLY A 60 16.55 -3.33 9.25
CA GLY A 60 16.70 -4.45 10.18
C GLY A 60 17.06 -5.74 9.44
N ALA A 61 17.17 -6.83 10.22
CA ALA A 61 17.42 -8.15 9.65
C ALA A 61 16.24 -8.63 8.79
N GLY A 62 16.55 -9.31 7.69
CA GLY A 62 15.59 -9.87 6.75
C GLY A 62 16.09 -9.72 5.32
N ASP A 63 15.86 -10.76 4.50
CA ASP A 63 16.12 -10.68 3.06
C ASP A 63 14.83 -10.21 2.36
N PRO A 64 14.80 -9.01 1.76
CA PRO A 64 13.59 -8.49 1.11
C PRO A 64 13.27 -9.23 -0.21
N THR A 65 14.12 -10.13 -0.67
CA THR A 65 13.83 -11.04 -1.78
C THR A 65 13.14 -12.33 -1.32
N GLU A 66 13.11 -12.60 -0.01
CA GLU A 66 12.50 -13.80 0.58
C GLU A 66 11.40 -13.46 1.60
N SER A 67 11.38 -12.24 2.15
CA SER A 67 10.42 -11.76 3.14
C SER A 67 9.61 -10.60 2.58
N PRO A 68 8.26 -10.62 2.68
CA PRO A 68 7.43 -9.51 2.26
C PRO A 68 7.42 -8.35 3.26
N VAL A 69 8.30 -8.37 4.26
CA VAL A 69 8.35 -7.36 5.32
C VAL A 69 9.74 -6.74 5.36
N ILE A 70 9.79 -5.41 5.28
CA ILE A 70 10.99 -4.60 5.53
C ILE A 70 10.86 -3.95 6.90
N SER A 71 11.88 -4.15 7.74
CA SER A 71 12.02 -3.46 9.01
C SER A 71 12.96 -2.28 8.84
N VAL A 72 12.54 -1.08 9.24
CA VAL A 72 13.40 0.10 9.33
C VAL A 72 13.75 0.35 10.78
N LEU A 73 15.05 0.37 11.07
CA LEU A 73 15.56 0.59 12.41
C LEU A 73 15.35 2.05 12.83
N PRO A 74 15.13 2.28 14.13
CA PRO A 74 15.17 3.63 14.67
C PRO A 74 16.52 4.32 14.37
N PRO A 75 16.53 5.66 14.33
CA PRO A 75 17.78 6.41 14.35
C PRO A 75 18.66 5.99 15.54
N ARG A 76 19.97 6.09 15.36
CA ARG A 76 20.91 5.82 16.45
C ARG A 76 20.67 6.80 17.59
N PRO A 77 20.64 6.34 18.85
CA PRO A 77 20.49 7.22 20.00
C PRO A 77 21.58 8.29 20.02
N SER A 78 21.23 9.50 20.44
CA SER A 78 22.23 10.54 20.66
C SER A 78 23.06 10.25 21.93
N PRO A 79 24.27 10.83 22.08
CA PRO A 79 25.06 10.68 23.31
C PRO A 79 24.39 11.19 24.59
N TYR A 80 23.29 11.94 24.48
CA TYR A 80 22.53 12.48 25.60
C TYR A 80 21.21 11.72 25.84
N GLU A 81 21.00 10.62 25.13
CA GLU A 81 19.77 9.83 25.17
C GLU A 81 20.03 8.52 25.92
N ASP A 82 19.73 8.51 27.22
CA ASP A 82 20.16 7.41 28.11
C ASP A 82 19.31 6.14 27.97
N ARG A 83 18.04 6.26 27.56
CA ARG A 83 17.08 5.13 27.44
C ARG A 83 15.95 5.44 26.45
N SER A 84 16.15 5.10 25.17
CA SER A 84 15.10 5.19 24.15
C SER A 84 14.76 3.79 23.64
N PRO A 85 13.66 3.15 24.09
CA PRO A 85 13.20 1.88 23.56
C PRO A 85 12.47 2.10 22.22
N ALA A 86 13.16 2.72 21.27
CA ALA A 86 12.58 2.95 19.95
C ALA A 86 12.40 1.60 19.24
N MET A 87 11.19 1.36 18.74
CA MET A 87 10.85 0.15 18.01
C MET A 87 11.04 0.36 16.50
N PRO A 88 11.42 -0.69 15.74
CA PRO A 88 11.47 -0.60 14.29
C PRO A 88 10.11 -0.30 13.68
N VAL A 89 10.12 0.46 12.58
CA VAL A 89 8.94 0.69 11.75
C VAL A 89 8.87 -0.40 10.70
N LEU A 90 7.71 -1.04 10.56
CA LEU A 90 7.52 -2.14 9.61
C LEU A 90 6.78 -1.67 8.36
N PHE A 91 7.28 -2.11 7.21
CA PHE A 91 6.67 -1.91 5.91
C PHE A 91 6.39 -3.25 5.25
N ASP A 92 5.16 -3.44 4.80
CA ASP A 92 4.73 -4.59 4.01
C ASP A 92 4.98 -4.30 2.53
N LEU A 93 5.74 -5.16 1.86
CA LEU A 93 5.92 -5.13 0.42
C LEU A 93 4.67 -5.72 -0.24
N VAL A 94 4.08 -4.94 -1.14
CA VAL A 94 2.91 -5.38 -1.90
C VAL A 94 3.07 -5.03 -3.37
N VAL A 95 2.45 -5.84 -4.22
CA VAL A 95 2.29 -5.56 -5.64
C VAL A 95 0.83 -5.23 -5.93
N LYS A 96 0.60 -4.13 -6.64
CA LYS A 96 -0.72 -3.73 -7.13
C LYS A 96 -0.64 -3.56 -8.64
N GLY A 97 -1.18 -4.53 -9.37
CA GLY A 97 -0.93 -4.65 -10.81
C GLY A 97 0.54 -5.01 -11.06
N ASN A 98 1.31 -4.10 -11.66
CA ASN A 98 2.75 -4.26 -11.90
C ASN A 98 3.61 -3.25 -11.13
N VAL A 99 3.01 -2.53 -10.18
CA VAL A 99 3.70 -1.51 -9.41
C VAL A 99 3.96 -2.03 -8.00
N CYS A 100 5.20 -1.84 -7.53
CA CYS A 100 5.61 -2.26 -6.21
C CYS A 100 5.44 -1.13 -5.20
N TYR A 101 4.90 -1.45 -4.03
CA TYR A 101 4.68 -0.52 -2.94
C TYR A 101 5.27 -1.05 -1.64
N ALA A 102 5.77 -0.14 -0.81
CA ALA A 102 5.99 -0.37 0.62
C ALA A 102 4.82 0.25 1.39
N VAL A 103 4.06 -0.56 2.11
CA VAL A 103 2.91 -0.12 2.91
C VAL A 103 3.32 -0.06 4.37
N ARG A 104 3.27 1.12 4.98
CA ARG A 104 3.59 1.30 6.39
C ARG A 104 2.55 0.60 7.24
N ARG A 105 2.94 -0.45 7.98
CA ARG A 105 1.98 -1.34 8.65
C ARG A 105 1.09 -0.65 9.68
N GLU A 106 1.62 0.36 10.35
CA GLU A 106 0.92 1.09 11.42
C GLU A 106 -0.10 2.11 10.90
N THR A 107 0.15 2.74 9.75
CA THR A 107 -0.73 3.78 9.18
C THR A 107 -1.53 3.30 7.96
N GLY A 108 -1.08 2.24 7.29
CA GLY A 108 -1.61 1.78 6.01
C GLY A 108 -1.19 2.65 4.82
N GLU A 109 -0.33 3.65 5.01
CA GLU A 109 0.15 4.51 3.94
C GLU A 109 1.03 3.73 2.96
N ALA A 110 0.73 3.86 1.67
CA ALA A 110 1.44 3.17 0.60
C ALA A 110 2.42 4.11 -0.09
N TYR A 111 3.67 3.66 -0.22
CA TYR A 111 4.75 4.39 -0.85
C TYR A 111 5.23 3.61 -2.07
N GLU A 112 5.13 4.21 -3.26
CA GLU A 112 5.57 3.57 -4.50
C GLU A 112 7.09 3.40 -4.49
N LEU A 113 7.57 2.19 -4.79
CA LEU A 113 8.99 1.90 -4.95
C LEU A 113 9.38 2.13 -6.41
N ASP A 114 9.47 3.41 -6.81
CA ASP A 114 9.74 3.78 -8.20
C ASP A 114 11.05 3.16 -8.72
N GLY A 115 10.96 2.53 -9.89
CA GLY A 115 12.07 1.82 -10.52
C GLY A 115 12.60 0.62 -9.73
N VAL A 116 11.80 0.02 -8.85
CA VAL A 116 12.07 -1.25 -8.14
C VAL A 116 11.08 -2.31 -8.58
N ALA A 117 11.60 -3.46 -9.01
CA ALA A 117 10.78 -4.59 -9.44
C ALA A 117 10.50 -5.54 -8.26
N CYS A 118 9.26 -6.03 -8.19
CA CYS A 118 8.81 -6.97 -7.18
C CYS A 118 7.99 -8.07 -7.82
N ARG A 119 8.04 -9.26 -7.22
CA ARG A 119 7.23 -10.42 -7.60
C ARG A 119 6.27 -10.78 -6.48
N PRO A 120 5.11 -11.40 -6.78
CA PRO A 120 4.22 -11.92 -5.77
C PRO A 120 4.95 -12.86 -4.81
N PHE A 121 4.73 -12.68 -3.51
CA PHE A 121 5.24 -13.54 -2.47
C PHE A 121 4.34 -14.77 -2.35
N ARG A 122 4.88 -15.92 -2.74
CA ARG A 122 4.20 -17.20 -2.60
C ARG A 122 4.81 -17.94 -1.42
N ASP A 123 4.17 -17.84 -0.27
CA ASP A 123 4.39 -18.80 0.82
C ASP A 123 4.00 -20.19 0.28
N LEU A 124 5.01 -20.99 -0.04
CA LEU A 124 4.79 -22.41 -0.34
C LEU A 124 4.46 -23.11 1.00
N PRO A 125 3.32 -23.81 1.11
CA PRO A 125 3.00 -24.62 2.29
C PRO A 125 3.92 -25.85 2.42
#